data_AF-A0A350YTD0-F1
#
_entry.id   AF-A0A350YTD0-F1
#
_cell.length_a   1.000
_cell.length_b   1.000
_cell.length_c   1.000
_cell.angle_alpha   90.00
_cell.angle_beta   90.00
_cell.angle_gamma   90.00
#
_symmetry.space_group_name_H-M   'P 1'
#
loop_
_entity.id
_entity.type
_entity.pdbx_description
1 polymer ?
#
loop_
_entity_poly.entity_id
_entity_poly.type
_entity_poly.pdbx_seq_one_letter_code
_entity_poly.pdbx_strand_id
1 'polypeptide(L)'
;DVEYQGDKTKAIFYYIADERVDFRQLIRVLAEEFKIRIEMRQIGARQEAGRIGGIGSCGRELCCATYITNFISVTTTHAKFQELSLNPQKLAGQCGKLKCCLNFEFDCYVDAQRSFPPREVPLYLAGRTAYFQKIEVHKNIYWYSDSDSPTSLTPVPVSRVKEIQDLNRKGIKPEKLLPDGELSEAVTQSQDLLSSSSLTRFDVPGTKNQKRRHPHKRKNRNFDDKENN
;
A
#
# COMPACT_ATOMS: atom_id res chain seq x y z
N ASP A 1 -3.29 9.28 26.51
CA ASP A 1 -4.39 8.37 26.86
C ASP A 1 -4.40 7.96 28.31
N VAL A 2 -5.60 7.74 28.85
CA VAL A 2 -5.84 7.30 30.23
C VAL A 2 -6.82 6.13 30.20
N GLU A 3 -6.43 5.00 30.79
CA GLU A 3 -7.32 3.85 31.00
C GLU A 3 -7.72 3.78 32.48
N TYR A 4 -9.03 3.77 32.73
CA TYR A 4 -9.59 3.57 34.07
C TYR A 4 -9.96 2.10 34.26
N GLN A 5 -9.57 1.54 35.39
CA GLN A 5 -10.08 0.23 35.81
C GLN A 5 -11.56 0.38 36.20
N GLY A 6 -12.39 -0.61 35.87
CA GLY A 6 -13.85 -0.56 36.09
C GLY A 6 -14.25 -0.27 37.54
N ASP A 7 -13.42 -0.72 38.49
CA ASP A 7 -13.62 -0.49 39.93
C ASP A 7 -13.27 0.94 40.38
N LYS A 8 -12.80 1.79 39.45
CA LYS A 8 -12.30 3.16 39.69
C LYS A 8 -11.20 3.26 40.75
N THR A 9 -10.56 2.16 41.10
CA THR A 9 -9.48 2.13 42.09
C THR A 9 -8.14 2.57 41.49
N LYS A 10 -7.98 2.42 40.17
CA LYS A 10 -6.73 2.62 39.46
C LYS A 10 -6.95 3.31 38.11
N ALA A 11 -6.12 4.31 37.81
CA ALA A 11 -5.99 4.90 36.48
C ALA A 11 -4.55 4.72 35.95
N ILE A 12 -4.44 4.30 34.70
CA ILE A 12 -3.16 4.11 34.00
C ILE A 12 -3.01 5.19 32.95
N PHE A 13 -1.97 6.00 33.09
CA PHE A 13 -1.61 7.07 32.17
C PHE A 13 -0.49 6.60 31.26
N TYR A 14 -0.73 6.66 29.96
CA TYR A 14 0.26 6.28 28.96
C TYR A 14 1.02 7.48 28.46
N TYR A 15 2.34 7.35 28.37
CA TYR A 15 3.22 8.40 27.88
C TYR A 15 4.35 7.84 27.03
N ILE A 16 4.89 8.71 26.17
CA ILE A 16 6.13 8.49 25.43
C ILE A 16 7.18 9.43 25.99
N ALA A 17 8.37 8.90 26.21
CA ALA A 17 9.56 9.69 26.48
C ALA A 17 10.78 8.92 25.96
N ASP A 18 11.75 9.64 25.41
CA ASP A 18 13.05 9.07 25.02
C ASP A 18 13.96 8.88 26.25
N GLU A 19 13.81 9.75 27.25
CA GLU A 19 14.59 9.73 28.50
C GLU A 19 13.73 9.43 29.72
N ARG A 20 14.39 9.18 30.86
CA ARG A 20 13.71 8.95 32.14
C ARG A 20 13.14 10.26 32.66
N VAL A 21 11.82 10.34 32.74
CA VAL A 21 11.09 11.50 33.28
C VAL A 21 10.67 11.22 34.73
N ASP A 22 10.85 12.21 35.62
CA ASP A 22 10.37 12.14 37.01
C ASP A 22 8.94 12.70 37.10
N PHE A 23 7.98 11.84 37.41
CA PHE A 23 6.56 12.20 37.53
C PHE A 23 6.09 12.35 38.98
N ARG A 24 6.96 12.31 40.00
CA ARG A 24 6.53 12.31 41.41
C ARG A 24 5.61 13.46 41.79
N GLN A 25 5.91 14.68 41.34
CA GLN A 25 5.07 15.86 41.60
C GLN A 25 3.73 15.75 40.88
N LEU A 26 3.73 15.37 39.60
CA LEU A 26 2.51 15.22 38.80
C LEU A 26 1.59 14.13 39.37
N ILE A 27 2.14 13.00 39.81
CA ILE A 27 1.39 11.91 40.44
C ILE A 27 0.70 12.41 41.71
N ARG A 28 1.34 13.25 42.53
CA ARG A 28 0.72 13.81 43.74
C ARG A 28 -0.49 14.67 43.41
N VAL A 29 -0.32 15.61 42.48
CA VAL A 29 -1.40 16.52 42.04
C VAL A 29 -2.58 15.73 41.48
N LEU A 30 -2.32 14.76 40.60
CA LEU A 30 -3.39 13.97 40.00
C LEU A 30 -4.05 13.03 41.03
N ALA A 31 -3.30 12.47 41.99
CA ALA A 31 -3.86 11.62 43.03
C ALA A 31 -4.74 12.39 44.01
N GLU A 32 -4.39 13.64 44.33
CA GLU A 32 -5.20 14.54 45.15
C GLU A 32 -6.52 14.91 44.46
N GLU A 33 -6.47 15.20 43.16
CA GLU A 33 -7.65 15.59 42.37
C GLU A 33 -8.61 14.42 42.15
N PHE A 34 -8.10 13.27 41.67
CA PHE A 34 -8.94 12.15 41.29
C PHE A 34 -9.22 11.17 42.42
N LYS A 35 -8.47 11.23 43.53
CA LYS A 35 -8.58 10.33 44.70
C LYS A 35 -8.50 8.84 44.35
N ILE A 36 -7.69 8.51 43.34
CA ILE A 36 -7.45 7.16 42.84
C ILE A 36 -5.96 6.85 42.77
N ARG A 37 -5.62 5.56 42.67
CA ARG A 37 -4.22 5.15 42.47
C ARG A 37 -3.81 5.42 41.03
N ILE A 38 -2.74 6.20 40.86
CA ILE A 38 -2.22 6.57 39.55
C ILE A 38 -0.98 5.73 39.22
N GLU A 39 -0.98 5.16 38.02
CA GLU A 39 0.17 4.47 37.46
C GLU A 39 0.57 5.13 36.14
N MET A 40 1.85 5.52 36.03
CA MET A 40 2.42 6.03 34.80
C MET A 40 3.06 4.86 34.05
N ARG A 41 2.62 4.58 32.82
CA ARG A 41 3.12 3.50 31.98
C ARG A 41 3.75 4.05 30.71
N GLN A 42 5.04 3.82 30.55
CA GLN A 42 5.75 4.17 29.32
C GLN A 42 5.35 3.22 28.20
N ILE A 43 5.08 3.79 27.02
CA ILE A 43 4.85 3.04 25.79
C ILE A 43 5.81 3.54 24.70
N GLY A 44 6.11 2.67 23.74
CA GLY A 44 6.88 3.05 22.56
C GLY A 44 6.01 3.70 21.49
N ALA A 45 6.62 4.53 20.63
CA ALA A 45 5.93 5.20 19.52
C ALA A 45 5.09 4.27 18.62
N ARG A 46 5.51 3.00 18.45
CA ARG A 46 4.73 2.02 17.68
C ARG A 46 3.46 1.56 18.42
N GLN A 47 3.54 1.38 19.73
CA GLN A 47 2.40 0.98 20.55
C GLN A 47 1.38 2.12 20.67
N GLU A 48 1.85 3.35 20.75
CA GLU A 48 0.99 4.53 20.68
C GLU A 48 0.28 4.59 19.32
N ALA A 49 1.00 4.47 18.21
CA ALA A 49 0.38 4.45 16.88
C ALA A 49 -0.64 3.31 16.73
N GLY A 50 -0.41 2.14 17.35
CA GLY A 50 -1.36 1.04 17.38
C GLY A 50 -2.63 1.35 18.19
N ARG A 51 -2.52 2.13 19.27
CA ARG A 51 -3.65 2.53 20.11
C ARG A 51 -4.48 3.66 19.53
N ILE A 52 -3.82 4.70 19.02
CA ILE A 52 -4.47 5.78 18.31
C ILE A 52 -5.15 5.23 17.04
N GLY A 53 -4.52 4.23 16.43
CA GLY A 53 -4.96 3.68 15.16
C GLY A 53 -4.67 4.65 14.02
N GLY A 54 -5.21 4.34 12.85
CA GLY A 54 -5.06 5.18 11.66
C GLY A 54 -4.92 4.36 10.39
N ILE A 55 -4.60 5.06 9.29
CA ILE A 55 -4.46 4.48 7.95
C ILE A 55 -2.98 4.50 7.55
N GLY A 56 -2.47 3.33 7.17
CA GLY A 56 -1.12 3.15 6.66
C GLY A 56 -0.98 3.65 5.23
N SER A 57 0.27 3.75 4.75
CA SER A 57 0.55 4.14 3.35
C SER A 57 -0.05 3.17 2.31
N CYS A 58 -0.47 1.98 2.73
CA CYS A 58 -1.16 0.99 1.91
C CYS A 58 -2.67 1.22 1.80
N GLY A 59 -3.21 2.27 2.43
CA GLY A 59 -4.64 2.57 2.46
C GLY A 59 -5.47 1.69 3.39
N ARG A 60 -4.83 0.77 4.13
CA ARG A 60 -5.47 -0.08 5.15
C ARG A 60 -5.20 0.46 6.55
N GLU A 61 -5.97 -0.03 7.52
CA GLU A 61 -5.70 0.24 8.94
C GLU A 61 -4.29 -0.20 9.34
N LEU A 62 -3.71 0.45 10.35
CA LEU A 62 -2.35 0.16 10.79
C LEU A 62 -2.21 -1.32 11.22
N CYS A 63 -1.20 -2.01 10.67
CA CYS A 63 -0.86 -3.40 11.01
C CYS A 63 -0.71 -3.59 12.55
N CYS A 64 -0.24 -2.57 13.29
CA CYS A 64 -0.09 -2.58 14.76
C CYS A 64 -1.36 -2.32 15.57
N ALA A 65 -2.43 -1.84 14.95
CA ALA A 65 -3.74 -1.64 15.58
C ALA A 65 -4.67 -2.86 15.37
N THR A 66 -4.37 -3.69 14.36
CA THR A 66 -5.25 -4.76 13.89
C THR A 66 -4.77 -6.14 14.35
N TYR A 67 -3.66 -6.64 13.80
CA TYR A 67 -3.25 -8.04 14.00
C TYR A 67 -1.83 -8.21 14.56
N ILE A 68 -0.94 -7.23 14.40
CA ILE A 68 0.43 -7.31 14.94
C ILE A 68 0.49 -6.71 16.34
N THR A 69 0.54 -7.56 17.36
CA THR A 69 0.69 -7.17 18.77
C THR A 69 2.11 -7.36 19.30
N ASN A 70 2.81 -8.38 18.79
CA ASN A 70 4.19 -8.69 19.16
C ASN A 70 5.17 -8.05 18.18
N PHE A 71 5.92 -7.06 18.65
CA PHE A 71 6.82 -6.28 17.80
C PHE A 71 8.24 -6.80 17.88
N ILE A 72 8.69 -7.42 16.79
CA ILE A 72 10.10 -7.73 16.56
C ILE A 72 10.78 -6.52 15.91
N SER A 73 12.06 -6.32 16.21
CA SER A 73 12.88 -5.31 15.53
C SER A 73 13.00 -5.65 14.04
N VAL A 74 12.60 -4.72 13.19
CA VAL A 74 12.68 -4.88 11.73
C VAL A 74 14.02 -4.34 11.26
N THR A 75 14.71 -5.08 10.40
CA THR A 75 15.97 -4.68 9.77
C THR A 75 15.74 -4.21 8.33
N THR A 76 16.68 -3.42 7.79
CA THR A 76 16.67 -2.98 6.39
C THR A 76 17.00 -4.12 5.41
N THR A 77 17.51 -5.26 5.91
CA THR A 77 17.76 -6.45 5.10
C THR A 77 16.48 -7.04 4.53
N HIS A 78 15.38 -7.09 5.30
CA HIS A 78 14.08 -7.57 4.81
C HIS A 78 13.58 -6.76 3.59
N ALA A 79 13.78 -5.43 3.61
CA ALA A 79 13.43 -4.58 2.48
C ALA A 79 14.24 -4.90 1.22
N LYS A 80 15.51 -5.32 1.36
CA LYS A 80 16.34 -5.76 0.22
C LYS A 80 15.84 -7.06 -0.39
N PHE A 81 15.46 -8.03 0.43
CA PHE A 81 14.89 -9.30 -0.05
C PHE A 81 13.55 -9.12 -0.77
N GLN A 82 12.80 -8.09 -0.40
CA GLN A 82 11.54 -7.69 -1.04
C GLN A 82 11.76 -6.76 -2.24
N GLU A 83 13.02 -6.49 -2.61
CA GLU A 83 13.39 -5.61 -3.73
C GLU A 83 12.79 -4.20 -3.62
N LEU A 84 12.55 -3.75 -2.40
CA LEU A 84 12.02 -2.42 -2.12
C LEU A 84 13.16 -1.39 -2.12
N SER A 85 12.86 -0.19 -2.62
CA SER A 85 13.78 0.93 -2.51
C SER A 85 14.18 1.21 -1.05
N LEU A 86 15.48 1.41 -0.81
CA LEU A 86 16.09 1.68 0.50
C LEU A 86 15.85 3.13 1.01
N ASN A 87 14.84 3.82 0.49
CA ASN A 87 14.53 5.17 0.96
C ASN A 87 13.80 5.12 2.32
N PRO A 88 14.36 5.72 3.39
CA PRO A 88 13.76 5.67 4.72
C PRO A 88 12.35 6.25 4.78
N GLN A 89 12.02 7.26 3.98
CA GLN A 89 10.66 7.84 3.95
C GLN A 89 9.62 6.84 3.43
N LYS A 90 10.00 5.96 2.50
CA LYS A 90 9.10 4.93 1.96
C LYS A 90 9.00 3.71 2.87
N LEU A 91 10.05 3.41 3.63
CA LEU A 91 10.12 2.25 4.53
C LEU A 91 9.60 2.54 5.94
N ALA A 92 9.59 3.81 6.36
CA ALA A 92 9.04 4.21 7.64
C ALA A 92 7.50 4.08 7.65
N GLY A 93 6.95 3.62 8.76
CA GLY A 93 5.52 3.67 9.06
C GLY A 93 5.15 4.96 9.79
N GLN A 94 3.87 5.12 10.11
CA GLN A 94 3.37 6.33 10.80
C GLN A 94 3.99 6.55 12.18
N CYS A 95 4.46 5.48 12.82
CA CYS A 95 5.21 5.54 14.08
C CYS A 95 6.66 6.02 13.94
N GLY A 96 7.11 6.45 12.75
CA GLY A 96 8.49 6.88 12.47
C GLY A 96 9.52 5.75 12.39
N LYS A 97 9.17 4.52 12.79
CA LYS A 97 10.03 3.32 12.67
C LYS A 97 9.74 2.56 11.38
N LEU A 98 10.64 1.64 10.99
CA LEU A 98 10.43 0.74 9.85
C LEU A 98 9.07 0.01 9.94
N LYS A 99 8.42 -0.18 8.79
CA LYS A 99 7.11 -0.86 8.70
C LYS A 99 7.19 -2.29 9.26
N CYS A 100 6.30 -2.64 10.18
CA CYS A 100 6.19 -4.01 10.71
C CYS A 100 5.76 -5.02 9.65
N CYS A 101 5.02 -4.57 8.63
CA CYS A 101 4.55 -5.43 7.55
C CYS A 101 5.73 -5.96 6.70
N LEU A 102 6.91 -5.30 6.70
CA LEU A 102 8.15 -5.84 6.08
C LEU A 102 8.59 -7.16 6.71
N ASN A 103 8.44 -7.32 8.03
CA ASN A 103 8.77 -8.57 8.69
C ASN A 103 7.68 -9.62 8.48
N PHE A 104 6.42 -9.19 8.50
CA PHE A 104 5.27 -10.07 8.28
C PHE A 104 5.31 -10.75 6.91
N GLU A 105 5.67 -10.02 5.86
CA GLU A 105 5.71 -10.56 4.49
C GLU A 105 7.01 -11.31 4.19
N PHE A 106 8.06 -11.15 5.01
CA PHE A 106 9.40 -11.64 4.70
C PHE A 106 9.45 -13.14 4.40
N ASP A 107 8.85 -13.97 5.26
CA ASP A 107 8.87 -15.43 5.10
C ASP A 107 8.19 -15.86 3.80
N CYS A 108 7.05 -15.22 3.46
CA CYS A 108 6.36 -15.46 2.19
C CYS A 108 7.24 -15.15 0.98
N TYR A 109 8.05 -14.09 1.04
CA TYR A 109 8.98 -13.77 -0.04
C TYR A 109 10.13 -14.79 -0.14
N VAL A 110 10.68 -15.24 0.99
CA VAL A 110 11.73 -16.26 1.01
C VAL A 110 11.22 -17.55 0.39
N ASP A 111 10.03 -17.99 0.79
CA ASP A 111 9.41 -19.20 0.27
C ASP A 111 9.03 -19.08 -1.20
N ALA A 112 8.49 -17.93 -1.61
CA ALA A 112 8.23 -17.66 -3.02
C ALA A 112 9.52 -17.80 -3.83
N GLN A 113 10.61 -17.14 -3.41
CA GLN A 113 11.90 -17.16 -4.12
C GLN A 113 12.52 -18.56 -4.26
N ARG A 114 12.25 -19.50 -3.35
CA ARG A 114 12.73 -20.89 -3.47
C ARG A 114 12.20 -21.60 -4.72
N SER A 115 11.02 -21.22 -5.19
CA SER A 115 10.40 -21.82 -6.37
C SER A 115 10.98 -21.32 -7.71
N PHE A 116 11.83 -20.28 -7.68
CA PHE A 116 12.33 -19.61 -8.87
C PHE A 116 13.59 -20.30 -9.42
N PRO A 117 13.80 -20.27 -10.75
CA PRO A 117 15.01 -20.79 -11.38
C PRO A 117 16.26 -19.95 -11.02
N PRO A 118 17.46 -20.53 -11.12
CA PRO A 118 18.71 -19.82 -10.86
C PRO A 118 18.87 -18.59 -11.74
N ARG A 119 19.28 -17.47 -11.13
CA ARG A 119 19.37 -16.13 -11.75
C ARG A 119 20.64 -15.92 -12.56
N GLU A 120 21.69 -16.68 -12.25
CA GLU A 120 23.03 -16.54 -12.86
C GLU A 120 23.13 -17.19 -14.24
N VAL A 121 22.14 -17.98 -14.64
CA VAL A 121 22.13 -18.66 -15.93
C VAL A 121 21.56 -17.72 -17.00
N PRO A 122 22.38 -17.25 -17.97
CA PRO A 122 21.88 -16.46 -19.08
C PRO A 122 20.97 -17.31 -19.98
N LEU A 123 20.00 -16.66 -20.61
CA LEU A 123 19.12 -17.33 -21.56
C LEU A 123 19.71 -17.21 -22.96
N TYR A 124 20.12 -18.34 -23.53
CA TYR A 124 20.58 -18.42 -24.90
C TYR A 124 19.39 -18.55 -25.85
N LEU A 125 19.26 -17.60 -26.78
CA LEU A 125 18.32 -17.66 -27.89
C LEU A 125 19.11 -17.91 -29.19
N ALA A 126 18.41 -18.20 -30.29
CA ALA A 126 19.05 -18.49 -31.57
C ALA A 126 19.95 -17.34 -32.08
N GLY A 127 19.53 -16.08 -31.85
CA GLY A 127 20.25 -14.90 -32.34
C GLY A 127 20.83 -13.97 -31.28
N ARG A 128 20.50 -14.16 -29.99
CA ARG A 128 20.93 -13.25 -28.92
C ARG A 128 21.04 -13.96 -27.57
N THR A 129 21.77 -13.37 -26.64
CA THR A 129 21.85 -13.85 -25.25
C THR A 129 21.22 -12.80 -24.34
N ALA A 130 20.32 -13.26 -23.48
CA ALA A 130 19.63 -12.40 -22.53
C ALA A 130 20.21 -12.60 -21.11
N TYR A 131 20.51 -11.49 -20.46
CA TYR A 131 21.08 -11.44 -19.10
C TYR A 131 20.04 -11.00 -18.09
N PHE A 132 20.03 -11.64 -16.93
CA PHE A 132 19.12 -11.30 -15.85
C PHE A 132 19.48 -9.95 -15.22
N GLN A 133 18.49 -9.08 -15.03
CA GLN A 133 18.67 -7.78 -14.40
C GLN A 133 17.99 -7.67 -13.03
N LYS A 134 16.70 -8.01 -12.94
CA LYS A 134 15.91 -7.94 -11.70
C LYS A 134 14.80 -8.99 -11.69
N ILE A 135 14.34 -9.34 -10.50
CA ILE A 135 13.17 -10.18 -10.28
C ILE A 135 12.00 -9.28 -9.83
N GLU A 136 10.76 -9.73 -10.06
CA GLU A 136 9.56 -9.20 -9.42
C GLU A 136 8.80 -10.40 -8.83
N VAL A 137 9.08 -10.70 -7.56
CA VAL A 137 8.59 -11.92 -6.88
C VAL A 137 7.06 -12.03 -6.94
N HIS A 138 6.33 -10.94 -6.67
CA HIS A 138 4.86 -10.95 -6.66
C HIS A 138 4.21 -11.22 -8.02
N LYS A 139 4.86 -10.82 -9.11
CA LYS A 139 4.32 -11.04 -10.46
C LYS A 139 4.83 -12.34 -11.07
N ASN A 140 5.78 -13.04 -10.41
CA ASN A 140 6.51 -14.15 -10.99
C ASN A 140 7.14 -13.79 -12.34
N ILE A 141 7.77 -12.62 -12.42
CA ILE A 141 8.41 -12.10 -13.64
C ILE A 141 9.90 -11.89 -13.37
N TYR A 142 10.73 -12.29 -14.34
CA TYR A 142 12.13 -11.90 -14.45
C TYR A 142 12.28 -10.83 -15.52
N TRP A 143 13.15 -9.86 -15.27
CA TRP A 143 13.50 -8.86 -16.25
C TRP A 143 14.85 -9.18 -16.83
N TYR A 144 14.87 -9.33 -18.14
CA TYR A 144 16.07 -9.61 -18.90
C TYR A 144 16.45 -8.43 -19.79
N SER A 145 17.75 -8.19 -19.94
CA SER A 145 18.31 -7.31 -20.96
C SER A 145 19.01 -8.14 -22.03
N ASP A 146 18.97 -7.68 -23.27
CA ASP A 146 19.68 -8.31 -24.38
C ASP A 146 21.12 -7.80 -24.45
N SER A 147 22.04 -8.63 -24.97
CA SER A 147 23.44 -8.25 -25.20
C SER A 147 23.61 -7.00 -26.08
N ASP A 148 22.71 -6.80 -27.05
CA ASP A 148 22.81 -5.70 -28.02
C ASP A 148 22.22 -4.38 -27.49
N SER A 149 21.35 -4.45 -26.48
CA SER A 149 20.63 -3.31 -25.93
C SER A 149 20.46 -3.42 -24.40
N PRO A 150 21.46 -2.98 -23.62
CA PRO A 150 21.44 -3.13 -22.16
C PRO A 150 20.32 -2.31 -21.48
N THR A 151 19.78 -1.30 -22.17
CA THR A 151 18.70 -0.44 -21.65
C THR A 151 17.31 -1.05 -21.84
N SER A 152 17.11 -1.97 -22.79
CA SER A 152 15.80 -2.57 -23.05
C SER A 152 15.56 -3.73 -22.08
N LEU A 153 14.73 -3.51 -21.07
CA LEU A 153 14.32 -4.55 -20.12
C LEU A 153 13.04 -5.21 -20.62
N THR A 154 13.09 -6.51 -20.84
CA THR A 154 11.94 -7.32 -21.25
C THR A 154 11.44 -8.15 -20.07
N PRO A 155 10.15 -8.05 -19.71
CA PRO A 155 9.55 -8.91 -18.69
C PRO A 155 9.33 -10.32 -19.26
N VAL A 156 9.77 -11.35 -18.54
CA VAL A 156 9.63 -12.77 -18.91
C VAL A 156 9.05 -13.54 -17.71
N PRO A 157 7.93 -14.26 -17.88
CA PRO A 157 7.36 -15.10 -16.82
C PRO A 157 8.30 -16.20 -16.35
N VAL A 158 8.29 -16.51 -15.06
CA VAL A 158 9.16 -17.53 -14.46
C VAL A 158 8.94 -18.93 -15.03
N SER A 159 7.70 -19.26 -15.42
CA SER A 159 7.38 -20.50 -16.13
C SER A 159 8.15 -20.61 -17.44
N ARG A 160 8.16 -19.52 -18.22
CA ARG A 160 8.87 -19.43 -19.49
C ARG A 160 10.39 -19.47 -19.30
N VAL A 161 10.91 -18.83 -18.26
CA VAL A 161 12.34 -18.90 -17.93
C VAL A 161 12.77 -20.35 -17.65
N LYS A 162 11.99 -21.10 -16.87
CA LYS A 162 12.27 -22.53 -16.60
C LYS A 162 12.29 -23.35 -17.89
N GLU A 163 11.30 -23.15 -18.75
CA GLU A 163 11.22 -23.83 -20.04
C GLU A 163 12.44 -23.53 -20.93
N ILE A 164 12.83 -22.26 -21.06
CA ILE A 164 14.00 -21.87 -21.86
C ILE A 164 15.29 -22.45 -21.25
N GLN A 165 15.43 -22.48 -19.93
CA GLN A 165 16.58 -23.11 -19.28
C GLN A 165 16.63 -24.62 -19.53
N ASP A 166 15.48 -25.31 -19.54
CA ASP A 166 15.39 -26.73 -19.85
C ASP A 166 15.72 -27.02 -21.32
N LEU A 167 15.29 -26.16 -22.24
CA LEU A 167 15.64 -26.24 -23.66
C LEU A 167 17.14 -25.99 -23.88
N ASN A 168 17.71 -24.99 -23.21
CA ASN A 168 19.15 -24.70 -23.27
C ASN A 168 19.99 -25.86 -22.73
N ARG A 169 19.53 -26.53 -21.66
CA ARG A 169 20.17 -27.76 -21.16
C ARG A 169 20.15 -28.90 -22.19
N LYS A 170 19.11 -28.96 -23.03
CA LYS A 170 18.99 -29.91 -24.14
C LYS A 170 19.71 -29.45 -25.42
N GLY A 171 20.36 -28.28 -25.40
CA GLY A 171 21.05 -27.70 -26.56
C GLY A 171 20.14 -27.03 -27.59
N ILE A 172 18.84 -26.89 -27.30
CA ILE A 172 17.85 -26.26 -28.18
C ILE A 172 17.74 -24.78 -27.79
N LYS A 173 18.05 -23.88 -28.72
CA LYS A 173 17.97 -22.44 -28.50
C LYS A 173 16.69 -21.89 -29.14
N PRO A 174 15.69 -21.44 -28.36
CA PRO A 174 14.46 -20.89 -28.93
C PRO A 174 14.73 -19.57 -29.66
N GLU A 175 13.94 -19.26 -30.68
CA GLU A 175 14.05 -18.01 -31.44
C GLU A 175 13.44 -16.82 -30.68
N LYS A 176 12.30 -17.03 -30.02
CA LYS A 176 11.54 -15.99 -29.32
C LYS A 176 11.62 -16.14 -27.80
N LEU A 177 11.83 -15.01 -27.14
CA LEU A 177 11.87 -14.91 -25.67
C LEU A 177 10.48 -15.03 -25.04
N LEU A 178 9.46 -14.45 -25.68
CA LEU A 178 8.05 -14.53 -25.29
C LEU A 178 7.26 -15.35 -26.32
N PRO A 179 6.27 -16.14 -25.89
CA PRO A 179 5.31 -16.74 -26.81
C PRO A 179 4.46 -15.64 -27.47
N ASP A 180 4.03 -15.87 -28.71
CA ASP A 180 3.16 -14.95 -29.44
C ASP A 180 1.81 -14.84 -28.71
N GLY A 181 1.53 -13.70 -28.05
CA GLY A 181 0.22 -13.42 -27.43
C GLY A 181 0.20 -12.77 -26.03
N GLU A 182 1.32 -12.67 -25.30
CA GLU A 182 1.31 -12.22 -23.88
C GLU A 182 1.65 -10.73 -23.66
N LEU A 183 1.31 -9.84 -24.61
CA LEU A 183 1.52 -8.39 -24.43
C LEU A 183 0.33 -7.66 -23.79
N SER A 184 -0.82 -8.31 -23.57
CA SER A 184 -2.09 -7.60 -23.29
C SER A 184 -2.79 -7.88 -21.95
N GLU A 185 -2.39 -8.86 -21.13
CA GLU A 185 -3.23 -9.23 -19.97
C GLU A 185 -2.61 -8.90 -18.59
N ALA A 186 -1.28 -9.01 -18.42
CA ALA A 186 -0.67 -8.82 -17.10
C ALA A 186 -0.49 -7.34 -16.67
N VAL A 187 -0.66 -6.38 -17.58
CA VAL A 187 -0.52 -4.92 -17.31
C VAL A 187 -1.87 -4.20 -17.26
N THR A 188 -2.95 -4.83 -17.74
CA THR A 188 -4.25 -4.16 -17.98
C THR A 188 -5.19 -4.17 -16.76
N GLN A 189 -4.74 -4.62 -15.59
CA GLN A 189 -5.51 -4.48 -14.33
C GLN A 189 -5.24 -3.17 -13.57
N SER A 190 -4.43 -2.28 -14.12
CA SER A 190 -4.47 -0.86 -13.77
C SER A 190 -5.04 -0.05 -14.93
N GLN A 191 -6.20 -0.46 -15.45
CA GLN A 191 -7.00 0.41 -16.31
C GLN A 191 -7.60 1.50 -15.43
N ASP A 192 -6.76 2.51 -15.19
CA ASP A 192 -7.06 3.90 -14.93
C ASP A 192 -8.53 4.21 -14.56
N LEU A 193 -8.92 3.92 -13.32
CA LEU A 193 -10.17 4.39 -12.72
C LEU A 193 -10.22 5.93 -12.57
N LEU A 194 -9.13 6.62 -12.91
CA LEU A 194 -9.00 8.09 -12.86
C LEU A 194 -9.08 8.74 -14.25
N SER A 195 -9.16 7.96 -15.33
CA SER A 195 -9.33 8.51 -16.69
C SER A 195 -10.64 9.29 -16.84
N SER A 196 -11.62 9.03 -15.98
CA SER A 196 -12.91 9.73 -15.96
C SER A 196 -12.99 10.89 -14.95
N SER A 197 -11.95 11.16 -14.16
CA SER A 197 -11.94 12.30 -13.23
C SER A 197 -11.26 13.52 -13.86
N SER A 198 -11.97 14.17 -14.79
CA SER A 198 -11.60 15.49 -15.28
C SER A 198 -11.44 16.47 -14.10
N LEU A 199 -10.23 17.03 -13.95
CA LEU A 199 -9.84 17.98 -12.89
C LEU A 199 -10.70 19.25 -12.81
N THR A 200 -11.55 19.52 -13.81
CA THR A 200 -12.42 20.70 -13.90
C THR A 200 -13.84 20.49 -13.38
N ARG A 201 -14.16 19.36 -12.72
CA ARG A 201 -15.51 19.08 -12.18
C ARG A 201 -16.01 20.15 -11.19
N PHE A 202 -15.11 20.92 -10.58
CA PHE A 202 -15.44 21.98 -9.61
C PHE A 202 -15.24 23.41 -10.15
N ASP A 203 -14.78 23.58 -11.40
CA ASP A 203 -14.63 24.91 -11.99
C ASP A 203 -15.91 25.32 -12.71
N VAL A 204 -16.80 26.01 -11.99
CA VAL A 204 -17.93 26.73 -12.59
C VAL A 204 -17.51 28.20 -12.75
N PRO A 205 -17.25 28.69 -13.99
CA PRO A 205 -17.14 30.13 -14.20
C PRO A 205 -18.55 30.72 -14.21
N GLY A 206 -18.84 31.60 -13.26
CA GLY A 206 -20.11 32.31 -13.14
C GLY A 206 -20.46 33.05 -14.43
N THR A 207 -21.49 32.58 -15.16
CA THR A 207 -22.00 33.27 -16.33
C THR A 207 -23.12 34.23 -15.97
N LYS A 208 -22.83 35.50 -16.24
CA LYS A 208 -23.72 36.66 -16.20
C LYS A 208 -25.02 36.44 -16.99
N ASN A 209 -26.10 36.95 -16.41
CA ASN A 209 -27.36 37.39 -17.03
C ASN A 209 -27.40 37.42 -18.57
N GLN A 210 -28.21 36.56 -19.18
CA GLN A 210 -28.93 36.91 -20.41
C GLN A 210 -30.37 36.38 -20.36
N LYS A 211 -31.31 37.32 -20.34
CA LYS A 211 -32.75 37.14 -20.49
C LYS A 211 -33.04 36.36 -21.78
N ARG A 212 -33.78 35.26 -21.69
CA ARG A 212 -34.53 34.70 -22.83
C ARG A 212 -35.99 34.51 -22.45
N ARG A 213 -36.84 35.29 -23.13
CA ARG A 213 -38.30 35.30 -23.04
C ARG A 213 -38.85 33.99 -23.61
N HIS A 214 -39.71 33.31 -22.87
CA HIS A 214 -40.55 32.22 -23.40
C HIS A 214 -41.91 32.78 -23.85
N PRO A 215 -42.41 32.44 -25.05
CA PRO A 215 -43.77 32.76 -25.45
C PRO A 215 -44.74 31.71 -24.91
N HIS A 216 -45.67 32.14 -24.06
CA HIS A 216 -46.76 31.32 -23.53
C HIS A 216 -47.73 30.96 -24.65
N LYS A 217 -47.84 29.67 -24.99
CA LYS A 217 -48.92 29.13 -25.82
C LYS A 217 -50.05 28.68 -24.91
N ARG A 218 -51.07 29.53 -24.77
CA ARG A 218 -52.33 29.24 -24.06
C ARG A 218 -53.02 28.03 -24.70
N LYS A 219 -53.41 27.05 -23.89
CA LYS A 219 -54.35 25.99 -24.27
C LYS A 219 -55.58 26.12 -23.38
N ASN A 220 -56.67 26.57 -23.98
CA ASN A 220 -58.00 26.63 -23.36
C ASN A 220 -58.43 25.25 -22.88
N ARG A 221 -58.85 25.17 -21.62
CA ARG A 221 -59.82 24.18 -21.15
C ARG A 221 -60.80 24.90 -20.22
N ASN A 222 -62.02 25.09 -20.72
CA ASN A 222 -63.18 25.46 -19.95
C ASN A 222 -63.50 24.32 -18.98
N PHE A 223 -63.78 24.66 -17.72
CA PHE A 223 -64.61 23.85 -16.85
C PHE A 223 -65.40 24.80 -15.95
N ASP A 224 -66.72 24.73 -16.09
CA ASP A 224 -67.72 25.56 -15.42
C ASP A 224 -67.81 25.20 -13.92
N ASP A 225 -67.79 26.23 -13.08
CA ASP A 225 -68.24 26.19 -11.69
C ASP A 225 -69.77 26.19 -11.65
N LYS A 226 -70.34 25.18 -10.99
CA LYS A 226 -71.65 25.27 -10.33
C LYS A 226 -71.63 24.41 -9.07
N GLU A 227 -71.16 25.01 -7.97
CA GLU A 227 -71.65 24.67 -6.64
C GLU A 227 -73.05 25.30 -6.47
N ASN A 228 -74.02 24.49 -6.08
CA ASN A 228 -75.30 24.94 -5.57
C ASN A 228 -75.67 23.99 -4.41
N ASN A 229 -75.90 24.59 -3.24
CA ASN A 229 -76.29 24.04 -1.94
C ASN A 229 -75.24 23.32 -1.10
#